data_AF-A0AAW7JK53-F1
#
_entry.id   AF-A0AAW7JK53-F1
#
_cell.length_a   1.000
_cell.length_b   1.000
_cell.length_c   1.000
_cell.angle_alpha   90.00
_cell.angle_beta   90.00
_cell.angle_gamma   90.00
#
_symmetry.space_group_name_H-M   'P 1'
#
loop_
_entity.id
_entity.type
_entity.pdbx_description
1 polymer ?
#
loop_
_entity_poly.entity_id
_entity_poly.type
_entity_poly.pdbx_seq_one_letter_code
_entity_poly.pdbx_strand_id
1 'polypeptide(L)'
;MATKIIEASIDTLIPDNKNFNKGTEFGEHLMDKSLREFGLGRSILIDKNNRIIAGNKTAEKAADIGFDNVIIVETDGNSLVAVKRKDIDLDSAKGRELALADNATSKANLSFDTDLIMQEAEKFDFDPEDWGVALDAQEESEDEEESPAKKVIDTRLIVECGDVAKLSLLFNELQERGFKCELKE
;
A
#
# COMPACT_ATOMS: atom_id res chain seq x y z
N MET A 1 -3.39 -29.58 -19.93
CA MET A 1 -3.66 -30.15 -18.59
C MET A 1 -4.89 -29.47 -18.02
N ALA A 2 -5.71 -30.14 -17.23
CA ALA A 2 -6.84 -29.50 -16.57
C ALA A 2 -6.31 -28.52 -15.50
N THR A 3 -6.86 -27.31 -15.44
CA THR A 3 -6.55 -26.34 -14.37
C THR A 3 -7.02 -26.90 -13.04
N LYS A 4 -6.15 -26.92 -12.02
CA LYS A 4 -6.49 -27.37 -10.68
C LYS A 4 -7.05 -26.20 -9.86
N ILE A 5 -8.25 -26.38 -9.35
CA ILE A 5 -8.97 -25.42 -8.49
C ILE A 5 -9.12 -26.06 -7.11
N ILE A 6 -8.77 -25.33 -6.06
CA ILE A 6 -8.81 -25.78 -4.67
C ILE A 6 -9.63 -24.77 -3.86
N GLU A 7 -10.58 -25.25 -3.08
CA GLU A 7 -11.23 -24.45 -2.03
C GLU A 7 -10.46 -24.67 -0.73
N ALA A 8 -10.11 -23.58 -0.07
CA ALA A 8 -9.33 -23.57 1.15
C ALA A 8 -9.81 -22.46 2.09
N SER A 9 -9.36 -22.52 3.35
CA SER A 9 -9.57 -21.44 4.31
C SER A 9 -8.42 -20.43 4.24
N ILE A 10 -8.70 -19.17 4.54
CA ILE A 10 -7.73 -18.06 4.47
C ILE A 10 -6.55 -18.24 5.43
N ASP A 11 -6.76 -18.96 6.52
CA ASP A 11 -5.73 -19.35 7.49
C ASP A 11 -4.66 -20.29 6.91
N THR A 12 -4.92 -20.92 5.76
CA THR A 12 -3.95 -21.74 5.04
C THR A 12 -2.93 -20.90 4.27
N LEU A 13 -3.19 -19.60 4.10
CA LEU A 13 -2.28 -18.67 3.46
C LEU A 13 -1.24 -18.17 4.46
N ILE A 14 0.00 -18.07 4.00
CA ILE A 14 1.13 -17.63 4.82
C ILE A 14 1.49 -16.20 4.41
N PRO A 15 1.36 -15.20 5.30
CA PRO A 15 1.78 -13.84 4.99
C PRO A 15 3.26 -13.75 4.60
N ASP A 16 3.59 -12.77 3.76
CA ASP A 16 4.98 -12.44 3.50
C ASP A 16 5.60 -11.73 4.70
N ASN A 17 6.57 -12.39 5.34
CA ASN A 17 7.33 -11.83 6.45
C ASN A 17 8.36 -10.77 6.02
N LYS A 18 8.49 -10.53 4.72
CA LYS A 18 9.37 -9.52 4.10
C LYS A 18 8.60 -8.63 3.11
N ASN A 19 7.32 -8.37 3.40
CA ASN A 19 6.47 -7.55 2.54
C ASN A 19 6.99 -6.11 2.43
N PHE A 20 7.33 -5.70 1.21
CA PHE A 20 7.84 -4.36 0.91
C PHE A 20 6.83 -3.22 1.10
N ASN A 21 5.54 -3.51 1.28
CA ASN A 21 4.53 -2.49 1.56
C ASN A 21 4.15 -2.45 3.05
N LYS A 22 4.54 -1.37 3.74
CA LYS A 22 4.17 -1.10 5.14
C LYS A 22 2.67 -0.85 5.32
N GLY A 23 1.99 -0.35 4.28
CA GLY A 23 0.63 0.18 4.41
C GLY A 23 0.63 1.65 4.85
N THR A 24 -0.54 2.28 4.79
CA THR A 24 -0.81 3.56 5.46
C THR A 24 -2.13 3.45 6.21
N GLU A 25 -2.29 4.14 7.34
CA GLU A 25 -3.56 4.11 8.10
C GLU A 25 -4.75 4.56 7.24
N PHE A 26 -4.56 5.62 6.45
CA PHE A 26 -5.59 6.11 5.53
C PHE A 26 -5.93 5.08 4.44
N GLY A 27 -4.90 4.45 3.85
CA GLY A 27 -5.09 3.39 2.85
C GLY A 27 -5.78 2.15 3.43
N GLU A 28 -5.44 1.76 4.64
CA GLU A 28 -6.08 0.66 5.37
C GLU A 28 -7.56 0.97 5.64
N HIS A 29 -7.89 2.20 6.05
CA HIS A 29 -9.28 2.64 6.22
C HIS A 29 -10.07 2.56 4.91
N LEU A 30 -9.50 3.06 3.80
CA LEU A 30 -10.15 2.99 2.49
C LEU A 30 -10.36 1.53 2.03
N MET A 31 -9.39 0.66 2.33
CA MET A 31 -9.47 -0.75 1.97
C MET A 31 -10.57 -1.48 2.77
N ASP A 32 -10.67 -1.23 4.09
CA ASP A 32 -11.77 -1.77 4.91
C ASP A 32 -13.13 -1.34 4.36
N LYS A 33 -13.30 -0.04 4.06
CA LYS A 33 -14.52 0.48 3.42
C LYS A 33 -14.81 -0.24 2.11
N SER A 34 -13.83 -0.33 1.22
CA SER A 34 -13.99 -0.95 -0.11
C SER A 34 -14.40 -2.42 -0.01
N LEU A 35 -13.76 -3.19 0.88
CA LEU A 35 -14.08 -4.60 1.08
C LEU A 35 -15.48 -4.80 1.67
N ARG A 36 -15.91 -3.95 2.61
CA ARG A 36 -17.28 -4.03 3.17
C ARG A 36 -18.36 -3.66 2.15
N GLU A 37 -18.08 -2.69 1.28
CA GLU A 37 -19.05 -2.15 0.34
C GLU A 37 -19.17 -3.01 -0.93
N PHE A 38 -18.05 -3.52 -1.44
CA PHE A 38 -17.98 -4.21 -2.73
C PHE A 38 -17.60 -5.69 -2.63
N GLY A 39 -17.07 -6.13 -1.49
CA GLY A 39 -16.48 -7.46 -1.32
C GLY A 39 -15.12 -7.58 -2.02
N LEU A 40 -14.68 -8.83 -2.22
CA LEU A 40 -13.42 -9.13 -2.91
C LEU A 40 -13.52 -8.79 -4.41
N GLY A 41 -12.77 -7.79 -4.84
CA GLY A 41 -12.70 -7.32 -6.23
C GLY A 41 -11.65 -8.07 -7.05
N ARG A 42 -10.38 -7.91 -6.69
CA ARG A 42 -9.23 -8.56 -7.33
C ARG A 42 -8.75 -9.80 -6.57
N SER A 43 -8.05 -10.70 -7.25
CA SER A 43 -7.35 -11.83 -6.63
C SER A 43 -6.04 -11.39 -5.97
N ILE A 44 -5.49 -12.29 -5.15
CA ILE A 44 -4.14 -12.22 -4.59
C ILE A 44 -3.23 -13.23 -5.32
N LEU A 45 -1.92 -13.13 -5.13
CA LEU A 45 -0.93 -14.04 -5.69
C LEU A 45 -0.20 -14.78 -4.58
N ILE A 46 -0.13 -16.11 -4.67
CA ILE A 46 0.60 -16.97 -3.74
C ILE A 46 1.65 -17.82 -4.46
N ASP A 47 2.73 -18.14 -3.78
CA ASP A 47 3.75 -19.07 -4.26
C ASP A 47 3.32 -20.53 -4.09
N LYS A 48 4.17 -21.45 -4.56
CA LYS A 48 3.96 -22.91 -4.44
C LYS A 48 3.84 -23.45 -3.00
N ASN A 49 4.16 -22.63 -2.00
CA ASN A 49 4.13 -22.96 -0.58
C ASN A 49 3.03 -22.19 0.16
N ASN A 50 2.04 -21.64 -0.56
CA ASN A 50 0.97 -20.79 -0.04
C ASN A 50 1.45 -19.48 0.60
N ARG A 51 2.68 -19.01 0.32
CA ARG A 51 3.16 -17.71 0.78
C ARG A 51 2.66 -16.61 -0.15
N ILE A 52 2.11 -15.54 0.42
CA ILE A 52 1.51 -14.45 -0.37
C ILE A 52 2.59 -13.56 -0.99
N ILE A 53 2.67 -13.55 -2.32
CA ILE A 53 3.56 -12.65 -3.08
C ILE A 53 2.94 -11.27 -3.23
N ALA A 54 1.63 -11.20 -3.52
CA ALA A 54 0.91 -9.94 -3.72
C ALA A 54 -0.49 -10.01 -3.11
N GLY A 55 -0.93 -8.91 -2.50
CA GLY A 55 -2.24 -8.84 -1.82
C GLY A 55 -2.21 -9.17 -0.33
N ASN A 56 -1.05 -9.08 0.33
CA ASN A 56 -0.90 -9.30 1.78
C ASN A 56 -1.92 -8.50 2.62
N LYS A 57 -1.99 -7.19 2.38
CA LYS A 57 -2.93 -6.28 3.08
C LYS A 57 -4.40 -6.64 2.81
N THR A 58 -4.72 -7.09 1.60
CA THR A 58 -6.07 -7.56 1.26
C THR A 58 -6.42 -8.83 2.00
N ALA A 59 -5.52 -9.81 2.08
CA ALA A 59 -5.75 -11.06 2.79
C ALA A 59 -5.93 -10.84 4.30
N GLU A 60 -5.08 -10.01 4.91
CA GLU A 60 -5.19 -9.59 6.30
C GLU A 60 -6.56 -8.98 6.60
N LYS A 61 -6.95 -7.95 5.83
CA LYS A 61 -8.22 -7.26 6.07
C LYS A 61 -9.44 -8.12 5.72
N ALA A 62 -9.32 -9.00 4.72
CA ALA A 62 -10.36 -9.97 4.39
C ALA A 62 -10.64 -10.91 5.56
N ALA A 63 -9.58 -11.44 6.19
CA ALA A 63 -9.72 -12.26 7.39
C ALA A 63 -10.35 -11.48 8.55
N ASP A 64 -9.90 -10.24 8.82
CA ASP A 64 -10.43 -9.38 9.89
C ASP A 64 -11.95 -9.16 9.81
N ILE A 65 -12.52 -9.18 8.60
CA ILE A 65 -13.94 -8.86 8.35
C ILE A 65 -14.77 -10.08 7.96
N GLY A 66 -14.21 -11.30 8.07
CA GLY A 66 -14.91 -12.58 7.94
C GLY A 66 -15.00 -13.14 6.52
N PHE A 67 -14.09 -12.78 5.62
CA PHE A 67 -13.91 -13.46 4.34
C PHE A 67 -12.94 -14.64 4.50
N ASP A 68 -13.46 -15.77 4.99
CA ASP A 68 -12.62 -16.92 5.35
C ASP A 68 -12.35 -17.89 4.20
N ASN A 69 -13.16 -17.88 3.13
CA ASN A 69 -13.04 -18.83 2.03
C ASN A 69 -12.12 -18.30 0.91
N VAL A 70 -11.19 -19.14 0.46
CA VAL A 70 -10.24 -18.86 -0.61
C VAL A 70 -10.40 -19.89 -1.73
N ILE A 71 -10.44 -19.41 -2.98
CA ILE A 71 -10.39 -20.25 -4.19
C ILE A 71 -9.01 -20.09 -4.80
N ILE A 72 -8.21 -21.16 -4.76
CA ILE A 72 -6.85 -21.21 -5.32
C ILE A 72 -6.92 -21.84 -6.71
N VAL A 73 -6.33 -21.15 -7.69
CA VAL A 73 -6.18 -21.64 -9.06
C VAL A 73 -4.68 -21.85 -9.31
N GLU A 74 -4.25 -23.10 -9.44
CA GLU A 74 -2.85 -23.39 -9.72
C GLU A 74 -2.53 -23.08 -11.19
N THR A 75 -1.47 -22.30 -11.40
CA THR A 75 -0.97 -21.87 -12.71
C THR A 75 0.55 -21.90 -12.72
N ASP A 76 1.13 -21.97 -13.91
CA ASP A 76 2.58 -21.93 -14.16
C ASP A 76 3.07 -20.56 -14.64
N GLY A 77 2.18 -19.55 -14.66
CA GLY A 77 2.48 -18.21 -15.14
C GLY A 77 2.34 -18.02 -16.66
N ASN A 78 1.98 -19.06 -17.41
CA ASN A 78 1.85 -18.98 -18.89
C ASN A 78 0.43 -18.64 -19.36
N SER A 79 -0.52 -18.44 -18.44
CA SER A 79 -1.92 -18.13 -18.75
C SER A 79 -2.46 -17.02 -17.85
N LEU A 80 -3.20 -16.09 -18.44
CA LEU A 80 -3.92 -15.04 -17.71
C LEU A 80 -5.11 -15.64 -16.94
N VAL A 81 -5.12 -15.46 -15.62
CA VAL A 81 -6.26 -15.84 -14.76
C VAL A 81 -7.16 -14.64 -14.56
N ALA A 82 -8.43 -14.75 -14.95
CA ALA A 82 -9.42 -13.69 -14.79
C ALA A 82 -10.46 -14.05 -13.71
N VAL A 83 -10.67 -13.13 -12.76
CA VAL A 83 -11.76 -13.24 -11.77
C VAL A 83 -13.03 -12.63 -12.36
N LYS A 84 -14.11 -13.42 -12.41
CA LYS A 84 -15.42 -12.98 -12.92
C LYS A 84 -16.43 -12.88 -11.79
N ARG A 85 -16.79 -11.65 -11.41
CA ARG A 85 -17.97 -11.37 -10.55
C ARG A 85 -19.24 -11.53 -11.37
N LYS A 86 -20.22 -12.26 -10.84
CA LYS A 86 -21.53 -12.50 -11.51
C LYS A 86 -22.61 -11.52 -11.06
N ASP A 87 -22.32 -10.73 -10.03
CA ASP A 87 -23.24 -9.87 -9.28
C ASP A 87 -22.99 -8.37 -9.51
N ILE A 88 -22.00 -8.00 -10.33
CA ILE A 88 -21.63 -6.62 -10.63
C ILE A 88 -21.51 -6.43 -12.14
N ASP A 89 -22.08 -5.33 -12.63
CA ASP A 89 -21.92 -4.82 -13.99
C ASP A 89 -21.05 -3.55 -13.96
N LEU A 90 -20.06 -3.43 -14.86
CA LEU A 90 -19.15 -2.28 -14.93
C LEU A 90 -19.88 -0.96 -15.24
N ASP A 91 -20.94 -1.00 -16.05
CA ASP A 91 -21.73 0.16 -16.45
C ASP A 91 -22.85 0.49 -15.45
N SER A 92 -22.76 -0.05 -14.23
CA SER A 92 -23.56 0.36 -13.09
C SER A 92 -22.80 1.35 -12.19
N ALA A 93 -23.53 2.11 -11.36
CA ALA A 93 -22.92 2.99 -10.35
C ALA A 93 -21.95 2.21 -9.43
N LYS A 94 -22.39 1.03 -8.94
CA LYS A 94 -21.58 0.14 -8.10
C LYS A 94 -20.33 -0.36 -8.82
N GLY A 95 -20.43 -0.69 -10.11
CA GLY A 95 -19.29 -1.15 -10.91
C GLY A 95 -18.26 -0.06 -11.15
N ARG A 96 -18.69 1.16 -11.48
CA ARG A 96 -17.79 2.31 -11.66
C ARG A 96 -17.12 2.73 -10.35
N GLU A 97 -17.86 2.70 -9.25
CA GLU A 97 -17.31 3.03 -7.93
C GLU A 97 -16.31 1.98 -7.45
N LEU A 98 -16.59 0.67 -7.64
CA LEU A 98 -15.63 -0.39 -7.38
C LEU A 98 -14.34 -0.20 -8.19
N ALA A 99 -14.46 0.11 -9.49
CA ALA A 99 -13.28 0.34 -10.34
C ALA A 99 -12.41 1.52 -9.84
N LEU A 100 -13.04 2.58 -9.32
CA LEU A 100 -12.33 3.69 -8.70
C LEU A 100 -11.69 3.27 -7.37
N ALA A 101 -12.47 2.66 -6.47
CA ALA A 101 -12.04 2.27 -5.13
C ALA A 101 -10.86 1.29 -5.18
N ASP A 102 -10.91 0.30 -6.06
CA ASP A 102 -9.87 -0.71 -6.26
C ASP A 102 -8.49 -0.10 -6.58
N ASN A 103 -8.45 0.93 -7.43
CA ASN A 103 -7.23 1.66 -7.76
C ASN A 103 -6.81 2.66 -6.67
N ALA A 104 -7.78 3.42 -6.15
CA ALA A 104 -7.51 4.47 -5.16
C ALA A 104 -7.00 3.90 -3.83
N THR A 105 -7.59 2.81 -3.36
CA THR A 105 -7.17 2.10 -2.13
C THR A 105 -5.74 1.59 -2.25
N SER A 106 -5.42 0.92 -3.38
CA SER A 106 -4.08 0.41 -3.67
C SER A 106 -3.04 1.54 -3.64
N LYS A 107 -3.33 2.67 -4.30
CA LYS A 107 -2.45 3.84 -4.33
C LYS A 107 -2.27 4.45 -2.93
N ALA A 108 -3.37 4.65 -2.20
CA ALA A 108 -3.33 5.28 -0.88
C ALA A 108 -2.60 4.41 0.15
N ASN A 109 -2.71 3.09 0.04
CA ASN A 109 -2.12 2.14 0.97
C ASN A 109 -0.65 1.80 0.66
N LEU A 110 -0.11 2.19 -0.49
CA LEU A 110 1.28 1.87 -0.81
C LEU A 110 2.23 2.80 -0.05
N SER A 111 3.03 2.22 0.83
CA SER A 111 4.15 2.86 1.51
C SER A 111 5.32 1.89 1.53
N PHE A 112 6.35 2.17 0.74
CA PHE A 112 7.47 1.25 0.58
C PHE A 112 8.34 1.19 1.84
N ASP A 113 8.75 -0.02 2.20
CA ASP A 113 9.82 -0.27 3.15
C ASP A 113 11.17 -0.25 2.44
N THR A 114 11.73 0.94 2.24
CA THR A 114 12.97 1.14 1.46
C THR A 114 14.14 0.33 2.02
N ASP A 115 14.33 0.31 3.33
CA ASP A 115 15.40 -0.46 3.99
C ASP A 115 15.27 -1.96 3.71
N LEU A 116 14.04 -2.48 3.81
CA LEU A 116 13.75 -3.88 3.54
C LEU A 116 13.93 -4.22 2.06
N ILE A 117 13.52 -3.32 1.16
CA ILE A 117 13.74 -3.48 -0.28
C ILE A 117 15.23 -3.54 -0.56
N MET A 118 16.04 -2.61 -0.03
CA MET A 118 17.51 -2.62 -0.21
C MET A 118 18.11 -3.94 0.31
N GLN A 119 17.73 -4.36 1.50
CA GLN A 119 18.21 -5.60 2.11
C GLN A 119 17.91 -6.83 1.25
N GLU A 120 16.66 -6.99 0.78
CA GLU A 120 16.29 -8.16 0.00
C GLU A 120 16.76 -8.04 -1.47
N ALA A 121 16.91 -6.82 -2.01
CA ALA A 121 17.50 -6.56 -3.32
C ALA A 121 18.97 -7.00 -3.38
N GLU A 122 19.78 -6.61 -2.39
CA GLU A 122 21.18 -7.07 -2.29
C GLU A 122 21.26 -8.58 -2.14
N LYS A 123 20.40 -9.16 -1.30
CA LYS A 123 20.40 -10.60 -1.00
C LYS A 123 19.98 -11.47 -2.19
N PHE A 124 19.03 -11.01 -3.00
CA PHE A 124 18.48 -11.78 -4.12
C PHE A 124 18.95 -11.29 -5.50
N ASP A 125 19.84 -10.29 -5.53
CA ASP A 125 20.46 -9.77 -6.75
C ASP A 125 19.43 -9.26 -7.78
N PHE A 126 18.58 -8.30 -7.35
CA PHE A 126 17.69 -7.56 -8.25
C PHE A 126 17.82 -6.05 -8.03
N ASP A 127 17.60 -5.27 -9.09
CA ASP A 127 17.59 -3.81 -9.02
C ASP A 127 16.16 -3.27 -8.84
N PRO A 128 15.86 -2.56 -7.74
CA PRO A 128 14.56 -1.91 -7.54
C PRO A 128 14.22 -0.87 -8.61
N GLU A 129 15.22 -0.23 -9.23
CA GLU A 129 15.01 0.78 -10.28
C GLU A 129 14.43 0.18 -11.57
N ASP A 130 14.75 -1.09 -11.88
CA ASP A 130 14.15 -1.82 -13.01
C ASP A 130 12.62 -1.91 -12.91
N TRP A 131 12.09 -1.78 -11.69
CA TRP A 131 10.67 -1.82 -11.37
C TRP A 131 10.07 -0.43 -11.08
N GLY A 132 10.82 0.64 -11.36
CA GLY A 132 10.40 2.02 -11.14
C GLY A 132 10.36 2.42 -9.66
N VAL A 133 11.01 1.66 -8.79
CA VAL A 133 11.21 2.03 -7.38
C VAL A 133 12.58 2.70 -7.28
N ALA A 134 12.58 4.03 -7.44
CA ALA A 134 13.77 4.82 -7.15
C ALA A 134 14.02 4.78 -5.64
N LEU A 135 15.01 3.98 -5.26
CA LEU A 135 15.57 4.04 -3.92
C LEU A 135 16.63 5.12 -3.97
N ASP A 136 16.20 6.36 -3.74
CA ASP A 136 17.16 7.38 -3.33
C ASP A 136 17.86 6.76 -2.12
N ALA A 137 19.16 6.42 -2.26
CA ALA A 137 19.96 5.94 -1.16
C ALA A 137 19.81 6.99 -0.06
N GLN A 138 18.94 6.72 0.91
CA GLN A 138 18.63 7.70 1.92
C GLN A 138 19.93 7.98 2.64
N GLU A 139 20.19 9.28 2.78
CA GLU A 139 21.12 9.89 3.71
C GLU A 139 21.65 8.86 4.70
N GLU A 140 22.87 8.38 4.44
CA GLU A 140 23.65 7.70 5.46
C GLU A 140 23.48 8.49 6.75
N SER A 141 23.01 7.80 7.79
CA SER A 141 23.19 8.22 9.16
C SER A 141 24.56 8.87 9.27
N GLU A 142 24.58 10.20 9.49
CA GLU A 142 25.80 10.97 9.71
C GLU A 142 26.43 10.44 11.01
N ASP A 143 27.21 9.36 10.90
CA ASP A 143 28.30 9.12 11.81
C ASP A 143 29.27 10.30 11.67
N GLU A 144 29.61 10.84 12.83
CA GLU A 144 30.37 12.06 13.07
C GLU A 144 31.69 12.13 12.29
N GLU A 145 31.75 12.87 11.18
CA GLU A 145 33.01 13.49 10.74
C GLU A 145 32.79 14.94 10.27
N GLU A 146 33.60 15.84 10.83
CA GLU A 146 33.53 17.30 10.73
C GLU A 146 33.54 17.84 9.28
N SER A 147 32.43 18.50 8.89
CA SER A 147 32.26 19.74 8.06
C SER A 147 33.17 20.06 6.83
N PRO A 148 32.71 20.82 5.79
CA PRO A 148 31.57 21.74 5.82
C PRO A 148 30.61 21.76 4.59
N ALA A 149 29.38 22.21 4.88
CA ALA A 149 28.37 22.85 4.02
C ALA A 149 27.47 21.96 3.11
N LYS A 150 26.55 21.22 3.71
CA LYS A 150 25.30 20.75 3.05
C LYS A 150 24.35 21.92 2.79
N LYS A 151 23.87 22.05 1.55
CA LYS A 151 22.72 22.92 1.22
C LYS A 151 21.45 22.26 1.76
N VAL A 152 20.89 22.85 2.81
CA VAL A 152 19.58 22.48 3.37
C VAL A 152 18.49 22.91 2.39
N ILE A 153 17.75 21.96 1.80
CA ILE A 153 16.51 22.27 1.06
C ILE A 153 15.37 22.29 2.08
N ASP A 154 15.07 23.49 2.58
CA ASP A 154 13.94 23.74 3.49
C ASP A 154 12.63 23.80 2.66
N THR A 155 11.85 22.73 2.67
CA THR A 155 10.58 22.68 1.93
C THR A 155 9.49 23.36 2.75
N ARG A 156 9.07 24.56 2.33
CA ARG A 156 8.12 25.41 3.08
C ARG A 156 6.71 25.35 2.51
N LEU A 157 5.71 25.26 3.40
CA LEU A 157 4.29 25.43 3.10
C LEU A 157 3.83 26.81 3.60
N ILE A 158 3.30 27.66 2.72
CA ILE A 158 2.73 28.97 3.07
C ILE A 158 1.21 28.88 2.91
N VAL A 159 0.47 29.21 3.96
CA VAL A 159 -1.00 29.18 3.99
C VAL A 159 -1.52 30.57 4.28
N GLU A 160 -2.33 31.13 3.38
CA GLU A 160 -3.00 32.42 3.56
C GLU A 160 -4.48 32.24 3.87
N CYS A 161 -4.99 32.96 4.87
CA CYS A 161 -6.41 32.99 5.22
C CYS A 161 -6.80 34.39 5.70
N GLY A 162 -7.95 34.90 5.24
CA GLY A 162 -8.48 36.20 5.70
C GLY A 162 -9.10 36.15 7.11
N ASP A 163 -9.11 34.99 7.76
CA ASP A 163 -9.67 34.76 9.08
C ASP A 163 -8.56 34.24 10.02
N VAL A 164 -8.10 35.13 10.91
CA VAL A 164 -7.00 34.88 11.84
C VAL A 164 -7.32 33.72 12.79
N ALA A 165 -8.59 33.52 13.16
CA ALA A 165 -8.96 32.45 14.08
C ALA A 165 -8.76 31.06 13.44
N LYS A 166 -9.00 30.94 12.13
CA LYS A 166 -8.78 29.69 11.39
C LYS A 166 -7.31 29.37 11.21
N LEU A 167 -6.48 30.40 10.97
CA LEU A 167 -5.03 30.26 10.89
C LEU A 167 -4.44 29.74 12.21
N SER A 168 -4.89 30.26 13.35
CA SER A 168 -4.44 29.79 14.66
C SER A 168 -4.88 28.37 14.99
N LEU A 169 -6.10 27.97 14.58
CA LEU A 169 -6.57 26.59 14.75
C LEU A 169 -5.74 25.60 13.92
N LEU A 170 -5.49 25.93 12.65
CA LEU A 170 -4.69 25.10 11.76
C LEU A 170 -3.22 25.02 12.24
N PHE A 171 -2.68 26.11 12.76
CA PHE A 171 -1.33 26.13 13.36
C PHE A 171 -1.20 25.12 14.49
N ASN A 172 -2.16 25.08 15.42
CA ASN A 172 -2.14 24.12 16.53
C ASN A 172 -2.29 22.68 16.03
N GLU A 173 -3.18 22.42 15.06
CA GLU A 173 -3.35 21.08 14.47
C GLU A 173 -2.05 20.59 13.83
N LEU A 174 -1.38 21.44 13.06
CA LEU A 174 -0.12 21.08 12.41
C LEU A 174 1.01 20.85 13.42
N GLN A 175 1.06 21.62 14.51
CA GLN A 175 2.01 21.37 15.60
C GLN A 175 1.76 20.04 16.31
N GLU A 176 0.50 19.71 16.62
CA GLU A 176 0.14 18.41 17.21
C GLU A 176 0.51 17.23 16.30
N ARG A 177 0.44 17.44 14.99
CA ARG A 177 0.85 16.46 13.97
C ARG A 177 2.36 16.42 13.72
N GLY A 178 3.15 17.18 14.49
CA GLY A 178 4.60 17.14 14.48
C GLY A 178 5.28 18.08 13.48
N PHE A 179 4.54 18.99 12.82
CA PHE A 179 5.12 19.94 11.89
C PHE A 179 5.67 21.18 12.61
N LYS A 180 6.87 21.62 12.22
CA LYS A 180 7.45 22.87 12.68
C LYS A 180 6.78 24.04 11.95
N CYS A 181 5.84 24.69 12.63
CA CYS A 181 5.05 25.78 12.07
C CYS A 181 5.57 27.15 12.53
N GLU A 182 5.55 28.13 11.63
CA GLU A 182 5.82 29.54 11.93
C GLU A 182 4.64 30.39 11.45
N LEU A 183 4.06 31.21 12.34
CA LEU A 183 3.09 32.24 11.99
C LEU A 183 3.85 33.55 11.77
N LYS A 184 3.77 34.10 10.56
CA LYS A 184 4.23 35.47 10.27
C LYS A 184 3.02 36.40 10.30
N GLU A 185 3.07 37.40 11.18
CA GLU A 185 2.10 38.51 11.24
C GLU A 185 2.23 39.45 10.03
#